data_AF-A0AAW1XC59-F1
#
_entry.id   AF-A0AAW1XC59-F1
#
_cell.length_a   1.000
_cell.length_b   1.000
_cell.length_c   1.000
_cell.angle_alpha   90.00
_cell.angle_beta   90.00
_cell.angle_gamma   90.00
#
_symmetry.space_group_name_H-M   'P 1'
#
loop_
_entity.id
_entity.type
_entity.pdbx_description
1 polymer ?
#
loop_
_entity_poly.entity_id
_entity_poly.type
_entity_poly.pdbx_seq_one_letter_code
_entity_poly.pdbx_strand_id
1 'polypeptide(L)'
;MAGTKWVIQVNEDVKNMEGLSTEKEHWNKGSIYKLPASVTDINKKAYKPQIVSFGPYHYDPADPMEEHKHRALLHFLKRCGKPVELFVNALAEVEDDLKESYNLLHSVPKDVTVESDFP
;
A
#
# COMPACT_ATOMS: atom_id res chain seq x y z
N MET A 1 -18.63 -29.50 23.58
CA MET A 1 -19.22 -28.21 23.99
C MET A 1 -18.35 -27.06 23.48
N ALA A 2 -18.32 -26.82 22.17
CA ALA A 2 -17.47 -25.79 21.56
C ALA A 2 -18.06 -24.36 21.67
N GLY A 3 -19.38 -24.26 21.89
CA GLY A 3 -20.09 -22.97 21.93
C GLY A 3 -19.75 -22.07 23.12
N THR A 4 -19.33 -22.61 24.26
CA THR A 4 -19.00 -21.82 25.45
C THR A 4 -17.62 -21.17 25.38
N LYS A 5 -16.64 -21.83 24.73
CA LYS A 5 -15.28 -21.31 24.61
C LYS A 5 -15.22 -20.02 23.77
N TRP A 6 -15.98 -19.97 22.68
CA TRP A 6 -16.06 -18.77 21.83
C TRP A 6 -16.67 -17.58 22.58
N VAL A 7 -17.74 -17.81 23.36
CA VAL A 7 -18.39 -16.76 24.15
C VAL A 7 -17.44 -16.18 25.21
N ILE A 8 -16.63 -17.03 25.86
CA ILE A 8 -15.64 -16.58 26.83
C ILE A 8 -14.58 -15.72 26.16
N GLN A 9 -14.04 -16.17 25.02
CA GLN A 9 -13.06 -15.42 24.24
C GLN A 9 -13.59 -14.05 23.83
N VAL A 10 -14.78 -13.99 23.24
CA VAL A 10 -15.38 -12.71 22.80
C VAL A 10 -15.61 -11.77 23.96
N ASN A 11 -16.04 -12.26 25.13
CA ASN A 11 -16.21 -11.41 26.31
C ASN A 11 -14.89 -10.89 26.86
N GLU A 12 -13.80 -11.63 26.71
CA GLU A 12 -12.46 -11.19 27.08
C GLU A 12 -11.94 -10.16 26.06
N ASP A 13 -12.13 -10.40 24.77
CA ASP A 13 -11.79 -9.47 23.69
C ASP A 13 -12.55 -8.14 23.83
N VAL A 14 -13.86 -8.18 24.14
CA VAL A 14 -14.68 -6.97 24.37
C VAL A 14 -14.19 -6.17 25.59
N LYS A 15 -13.67 -6.84 26.63
CA LYS A 15 -13.08 -6.15 27.80
C LYS A 15 -11.73 -5.52 27.47
N ASN A 16 -10.97 -6.14 26.57
CA ASN A 16 -9.64 -5.71 26.16
C ASN A 16 -9.67 -4.79 24.92
N MET A 17 -10.85 -4.53 24.36
CA MET A 17 -11.02 -3.70 23.18
C MET A 17 -10.62 -2.25 23.48
N GLU A 18 -9.71 -1.72 22.68
CA GLU A 18 -9.32 -0.31 22.78
C GLU A 18 -10.53 0.60 22.50
N GLY A 19 -10.49 1.83 23.02
CA GLY A 19 -11.60 2.76 22.90
C GLY A 19 -11.89 3.15 21.44
N LEU A 20 -13.16 3.50 21.15
CA LEU A 20 -13.63 3.96 19.84
C LEU A 20 -12.80 5.12 19.25
N SER A 21 -12.09 5.89 20.08
CA SER A 21 -11.18 6.96 19.63
C SER A 21 -9.97 6.39 18.88
N THR A 22 -9.36 5.33 19.38
CA THR A 22 -8.14 4.73 18.80
C THR A 22 -8.47 4.00 17.49
N GLU A 23 -9.61 3.30 17.43
CA GLU A 23 -10.09 2.71 16.18
C GLU A 23 -10.35 3.77 15.12
N LYS A 24 -11.02 4.86 15.49
CA LYS A 24 -11.32 5.97 14.58
C LYS A 24 -10.03 6.62 14.06
N GLU A 25 -9.00 6.75 14.88
CA GLU A 25 -7.68 7.22 14.44
C GLU A 25 -7.05 6.26 13.43
N HIS A 26 -7.12 4.94 13.67
CA HIS A 26 -6.66 3.94 12.71
C HIS A 26 -7.41 3.97 11.37
N TRP A 27 -8.74 4.08 11.37
CA TRP A 27 -9.55 4.19 10.14
C TRP A 27 -9.29 5.49 9.38
N ASN A 28 -8.96 6.58 10.08
CA ASN A 28 -8.64 7.86 9.46
C ASN A 28 -7.26 7.88 8.80
N LYS A 29 -6.34 7.01 9.21
CA LYS A 29 -4.98 6.94 8.63
C LYS A 29 -4.97 6.27 7.25
N GLY A 30 -5.69 5.16 7.07
CA GLY A 30 -5.73 4.41 5.81
C GLY A 30 -6.78 4.92 4.83
N SER A 31 -6.36 5.48 3.68
CA SER A 31 -7.27 6.02 2.66
C SER A 31 -7.11 5.38 1.27
N ILE A 32 -6.08 4.56 1.05
CA ILE A 32 -5.78 3.90 -0.22
C ILE A 32 -5.74 2.37 -0.04
N TYR A 33 -6.73 1.71 -0.63
CA TYR A 33 -7.02 0.30 -0.40
C TYR A 33 -6.56 -0.57 -1.58
N LYS A 34 -5.93 -1.71 -1.28
CA LYS A 34 -5.69 -2.75 -2.29
C LYS A 34 -6.94 -3.63 -2.34
N LEU A 35 -7.55 -3.73 -3.52
CA LEU A 35 -8.71 -4.60 -3.68
C LEU A 35 -8.28 -6.07 -3.57
N PRO A 36 -9.08 -6.92 -2.88
CA PRO A 36 -8.77 -8.34 -2.76
C PRO A 36 -8.90 -9.04 -4.10
N ALA A 37 -8.10 -10.10 -4.30
CA ALA A 37 -8.08 -10.88 -5.54
C ALA A 37 -9.47 -11.42 -5.92
N SER A 38 -10.26 -11.83 -4.93
CA SER A 38 -11.64 -12.30 -5.13
C SER A 38 -12.55 -11.31 -5.85
N VAL A 39 -12.30 -10.00 -5.68
CA VAL A 39 -13.02 -8.93 -6.39
C VAL A 39 -12.38 -8.67 -7.75
N THR A 40 -11.05 -8.54 -7.80
CA THR A 40 -10.35 -8.17 -9.03
C THR A 40 -10.38 -9.27 -10.09
N ASP A 41 -10.43 -10.54 -9.69
CA ASP A 41 -10.43 -11.69 -10.60
C ASP A 41 -11.73 -11.83 -11.40
N ILE A 42 -12.84 -11.29 -10.89
CA ILE A 42 -14.12 -11.23 -11.61
C ILE A 42 -13.96 -10.41 -12.90
N ASN A 43 -13.20 -9.32 -12.84
CA ASN A 43 -12.90 -8.50 -14.01
C ASN A 43 -11.57 -7.75 -13.87
N LYS A 44 -10.47 -8.43 -14.19
CA LYS A 44 -9.12 -7.86 -14.07
C LYS A 44 -8.93 -6.57 -14.84
N LYS A 45 -9.60 -6.44 -16.00
CA LYS A 45 -9.48 -5.25 -16.86
C LYS A 45 -10.12 -4.00 -16.23
N ALA A 46 -11.19 -4.16 -15.46
CA ALA A 46 -11.84 -3.03 -14.78
C ALA A 46 -10.97 -2.44 -13.65
N TYR A 47 -10.08 -3.25 -13.08
CA TYR A 47 -9.27 -2.85 -11.92
C TYR A 47 -7.77 -2.64 -12.25
N LYS A 48 -7.32 -3.03 -13.45
CA LYS A 48 -5.98 -2.70 -13.94
C LYS A 48 -5.98 -1.31 -14.60
N PRO A 49 -5.13 -0.35 -14.18
CA PRO A 49 -4.99 0.92 -14.86
C PRO A 49 -4.66 0.72 -16.35
N GLN A 50 -5.37 1.44 -17.22
CA GLN A 50 -5.21 1.32 -18.68
C GLN A 50 -4.36 2.45 -19.28
N ILE A 51 -4.35 3.63 -18.63
CA ILE A 51 -3.74 4.84 -19.19
C ILE A 51 -2.65 5.39 -18.27
N VAL A 52 -2.88 5.45 -16.96
CA VAL A 52 -1.86 5.88 -16.00
C VAL A 52 -1.99 5.04 -14.73
N SER A 53 -0.89 4.42 -14.32
CA SER A 53 -0.78 3.72 -13.03
C SER A 53 -0.18 4.66 -11.98
N PHE A 54 -0.79 4.69 -10.79
CA PHE A 54 -0.31 5.49 -9.66
C PHE A 54 -0.06 4.60 -8.44
N GLY A 55 1.00 4.97 -7.72
CA GLY A 55 1.36 4.35 -6.46
C GLY A 55 1.86 2.90 -6.56
N PRO A 56 2.28 2.33 -5.43
CA PRO A 56 2.93 1.02 -5.37
C PRO A 56 2.01 -0.16 -5.69
N TYR A 57 0.68 -0.03 -5.51
CA TYR A 57 -0.25 -1.13 -5.85
C TYR A 57 -0.36 -1.41 -7.35
N HIS A 58 0.11 -0.50 -8.20
CA HIS A 58 0.10 -0.64 -9.65
C HIS A 58 1.50 -0.54 -10.25
N TYR A 59 2.53 -0.78 -9.43
CA TYR A 59 3.90 -0.85 -9.91
C TYR A 59 4.15 -2.20 -10.58
N ASP A 60 4.57 -2.16 -11.83
CA ASP A 60 5.08 -3.30 -12.59
C ASP A 60 6.26 -2.77 -13.43
N PRO A 61 7.49 -3.26 -13.21
CA PRO A 61 8.67 -2.80 -13.94
C PRO A 61 8.59 -3.09 -15.45
N ALA A 62 7.72 -4.02 -15.87
CA ALA A 62 7.46 -4.31 -17.27
C ALA A 62 6.41 -3.40 -17.91
N ASP A 63 5.75 -2.51 -17.14
CA ASP A 63 4.76 -1.58 -17.66
C ASP A 63 5.46 -0.47 -18.47
N PRO A 64 5.12 -0.27 -19.76
CA PRO A 64 5.63 0.84 -20.57
C PRO A 64 5.45 2.21 -19.91
N MET A 65 4.50 2.33 -18.98
CA MET A 65 4.27 3.54 -18.19
C MET A 65 5.48 3.97 -17.36
N GLU A 66 6.33 3.04 -16.89
CA GLU A 66 7.49 3.40 -16.07
C GLU A 66 8.49 4.27 -16.85
N GLU A 67 8.67 4.02 -18.15
CA GLU A 67 9.47 4.88 -19.03
C GLU A 67 8.85 6.28 -19.20
N HIS A 68 7.51 6.36 -19.26
CA HIS A 68 6.81 7.64 -19.35
C HIS A 68 6.90 8.44 -18.04
N LYS A 69 6.80 7.78 -16.88
CA LYS A 69 7.00 8.40 -15.56
C LYS A 69 8.42 8.94 -15.42
N HIS A 70 9.42 8.15 -15.83
CA HIS A 70 10.82 8.58 -15.81
C HIS A 70 11.05 9.81 -16.70
N ARG A 71 10.55 9.79 -17.95
CA ARG A 71 10.64 10.95 -18.85
C ARG A 71 9.94 12.18 -18.29
N ALA A 72 8.75 12.03 -17.71
CA ALA A 72 8.02 13.12 -17.09
C ALA A 72 8.82 13.76 -15.93
N LEU A 73 9.45 12.93 -15.08
CA LEU A 73 10.34 13.39 -14.01
C LEU A 73 11.52 14.19 -14.55
N LEU A 74 12.21 13.70 -15.58
CA LEU A 74 13.34 14.42 -16.20
C LEU A 74 12.90 15.78 -16.76
N HIS A 75 11.76 15.84 -17.44
CA HIS A 75 11.21 17.08 -17.97
C HIS A 75 10.82 18.06 -16.85
N PHE A 76 10.23 17.56 -15.77
CA PHE A 76 9.91 18.35 -14.59
C PHE A 76 11.18 18.96 -13.96
N LEU A 77 12.19 18.14 -13.68
CA LEU A 77 13.45 18.58 -13.08
C LEU A 77 14.18 19.61 -13.97
N LYS A 78 14.23 19.36 -15.28
CA LYS A 78 14.81 20.30 -16.25
C LYS A 78 14.09 21.64 -16.26
N ARG A 79 12.76 21.64 -16.13
CA ARG A 79 11.95 22.88 -16.08
C ARG A 79 12.14 23.63 -14.77
N CYS A 80 12.24 22.92 -13.64
CA CYS A 80 12.42 23.54 -12.34
C CYS A 80 13.83 24.16 -12.17
N GLY A 81 14.86 23.55 -12.77
CA GLY A 81 16.23 24.03 -12.65
C GLY A 81 16.77 23.99 -11.21
N LYS A 82 16.26 23.06 -10.40
CA LYS A 82 16.63 22.87 -8.99
C LYS A 82 17.34 21.53 -8.80
N PRO A 83 18.27 21.41 -7.83
CA PRO A 83 18.88 20.14 -7.46
C PRO A 83 17.81 19.09 -7.07
N VAL A 84 18.03 17.83 -7.44
CA VAL A 84 17.07 16.74 -7.18
C VAL A 84 16.88 16.50 -5.68
N GLU A 85 17.94 16.74 -4.90
CA GLU A 85 18.01 16.59 -3.45
C GLU A 85 16.98 17.45 -2.74
N LEU A 86 16.65 18.64 -3.28
CA LEU A 86 15.60 19.49 -2.70
C LEU A 86 14.23 18.82 -2.75
N PHE A 87 13.91 18.12 -3.83
CA PHE A 87 12.64 17.41 -3.96
C PHE A 87 12.63 16.15 -3.10
N VAL A 88 13.75 15.42 -3.07
CA VAL A 88 13.88 14.21 -2.23
C VAL A 88 13.71 14.58 -0.76
N ASN A 89 14.36 15.63 -0.28
CA ASN A 89 14.23 16.08 1.11
C ASN A 89 12.80 16.52 1.43
N ALA A 90 12.16 17.29 0.53
CA ALA A 90 10.76 17.69 0.72
C ALA A 90 9.78 16.52 0.72
N LEU A 91 10.05 15.48 -0.09
CA LEU A 91 9.23 14.26 -0.11
C LEU A 91 9.48 13.38 1.12
N ALA A 92 10.71 13.35 1.66
CA ALA A 92 11.04 12.59 2.85
C ALA A 92 10.24 13.06 4.08
N GLU A 93 9.93 14.36 4.17
CA GLU A 93 9.10 14.91 5.26
C GLU A 93 7.67 14.36 5.28
N VAL A 94 7.16 13.84 4.15
CA VAL A 94 5.77 13.34 4.01
C VAL A 94 5.71 11.86 3.62
N GLU A 95 6.85 11.19 3.51
CA GLU A 95 6.94 9.82 2.97
C GLU A 95 6.18 8.83 3.86
N ASP A 96 6.35 8.93 5.17
CA ASP A 96 5.72 8.01 6.12
C ASP A 96 4.21 8.21 6.18
N ASP A 97 3.73 9.45 6.22
CA ASP A 97 2.29 9.76 6.14
C ASP A 97 1.66 9.22 4.84
N LEU A 98 2.38 9.35 3.73
CA LEU A 98 1.95 8.81 2.44
C LEU A 98 1.91 7.28 2.45
N LYS A 99 2.88 6.60 3.08
CA LYS A 99 2.89 5.14 3.21
C LYS A 99 1.77 4.66 4.14
N GLU A 100 1.56 5.33 5.27
CA GLU A 100 0.48 5.04 6.22
C GLU A 100 -0.90 5.20 5.58
N SER A 101 -1.02 6.05 4.54
CA SER A 101 -2.25 6.17 3.76
C SER A 101 -2.64 4.87 3.03
N TYR A 102 -1.73 3.90 2.88
CA TYR A 102 -2.00 2.61 2.28
C TYR A 102 -2.17 1.50 3.32
N ASN A 103 -3.30 0.79 3.26
CA ASN A 103 -3.64 -0.23 4.27
C ASN A 103 -2.65 -1.41 4.44
N LEU A 104 -1.77 -1.69 3.47
CA LEU A 104 -0.93 -2.89 3.45
C LEU A 104 0.53 -2.65 3.00
N LEU A 105 1.00 -1.39 2.94
CA LEU A 105 2.39 -1.14 2.54
C LEU A 105 3.43 -1.44 3.63
N HIS A 106 2.98 -1.65 4.87
CA HIS A 106 3.84 -2.05 5.97
C HIS A 106 3.94 -3.57 6.05
N SER A 107 4.87 -4.12 5.25
CA SER A 107 5.63 -5.39 5.42
C SER A 107 5.84 -6.11 4.08
N VAL A 108 6.85 -5.68 3.33
CA VAL A 108 7.68 -6.66 2.63
C VAL A 108 8.91 -6.84 3.51
N PRO A 109 9.03 -7.97 4.24
CA PRO A 109 10.32 -8.35 4.79
C PRO A 109 11.34 -8.35 3.65
N LYS A 110 12.40 -7.56 3.79
CA LYS A 110 13.62 -7.78 3.02
C LYS A 110 14.07 -9.20 3.40
N ASP A 111 14.32 -10.03 2.40
CA ASP A 111 14.73 -11.44 2.50
C ASP A 111 13.61 -12.48 2.46
N VAL A 112 13.11 -12.74 1.25
CA VAL A 112 12.70 -14.10 0.82
C VAL A 112 13.08 -14.26 -0.66
N THR A 113 14.37 -14.43 -0.94
CA THR A 113 14.80 -15.32 -2.02
C THR A 113 14.71 -16.74 -1.48
N VAL A 114 13.59 -17.44 -1.71
CA VAL A 114 13.63 -18.90 -1.68
C VAL A 114 13.92 -19.33 -3.11
N GLU A 115 15.11 -19.89 -3.28
CA GLU A 115 15.44 -20.68 -4.45
C GLU A 115 14.40 -21.79 -4.64
N SER A 116 14.20 -22.08 -5.92
CA SER A 116 13.60 -23.30 -6.44
C SER A 116 14.02 -24.53 -5.66
N ASP A 117 13.05 -25.38 -5.32
CA ASP A 117 13.14 -26.81 -5.60
C ASP A 117 11.74 -27.43 -5.47
N PHE A 118 11.19 -27.77 -6.64
CA PHE A 118 10.06 -28.70 -6.80
C PHE A 118 10.62 -30.14 -6.78
N PRO A 119 9.85 -31.09 -6.25
CA PRO A 119 9.63 -32.36 -6.94
C PRO A 119 8.28 -32.37 -7.68
#